data_AF-A0A136Q709-F1
#
_entry.id   AF-A0A136Q709-F1
#
_cell.length_a   1.000
_cell.length_b   1.000
_cell.length_c   1.000
_cell.angle_alpha   90.00
_cell.angle_beta   90.00
_cell.angle_gamma   90.00
#
_symmetry.space_group_name_H-M   'P 1'
#
loop_
_entity.id
_entity.type
_entity.pdbx_description
1 polymer ?
#
loop_
_entity_poly.entity_id
_entity_poly.type
_entity_poly.pdbx_seq_one_letter_code
_entity_poly.pdbx_strand_id
1 'polypeptide(L)'
;MIVSFTTAAYAADDPLAVVNNLSTFIFGLIRAVGMILLGWGIVQVGLSLKSHDPSQRANGFLTLAGGIIITFSKEILDLITGG
;
A
#
# COMPACT_ATOMS: atom_id res chain seq x y z
N MET A 1 -36.03 32.42 -3.11
CA MET A 1 -34.78 32.99 -3.65
C MET A 1 -33.63 32.30 -2.96
N ILE A 2 -33.04 31.29 -3.59
CA ILE A 2 -31.87 30.57 -3.05
C ILE A 2 -30.64 31.29 -3.58
N VAL A 3 -29.89 31.93 -2.69
CA VAL A 3 -28.61 32.56 -3.03
C VAL A 3 -27.53 31.48 -2.88
N SER A 4 -27.11 30.91 -4.00
CA SER A 4 -25.95 30.01 -4.03
C SER A 4 -24.67 30.84 -3.83
N PHE A 5 -24.03 30.71 -2.68
CA PHE A 5 -22.67 31.20 -2.48
C PHE A 5 -21.70 30.26 -3.19
N THR A 6 -21.47 30.47 -4.49
CA THR A 6 -20.38 29.83 -5.21
C THR A 6 -19.07 30.49 -4.77
N THR A 7 -18.35 29.86 -3.83
CA THR A 7 -16.94 30.18 -3.62
C THR A 7 -16.15 29.65 -4.81
N ALA A 8 -15.51 30.54 -5.58
CA ALA A 8 -14.54 30.11 -6.57
C ALA A 8 -13.37 29.45 -5.84
N ALA A 9 -13.25 28.13 -5.95
CA ALA A 9 -12.05 27.43 -5.54
C ALA A 9 -10.96 27.77 -6.57
N TYR A 10 -10.17 28.80 -6.28
CA TYR A 10 -9.00 29.14 -7.07
C TYR A 10 -7.99 28.00 -6.93
N ALA A 11 -7.91 27.16 -7.96
CA ALA A 11 -6.78 26.27 -8.15
C ALA A 11 -5.58 27.18 -8.47
N ALA A 12 -4.78 27.51 -7.45
CA ALA A 12 -3.53 28.25 -7.65
C ALA A 12 -2.49 27.42 -8.43
N ASP A 13 -2.71 26.11 -8.52
CA ASP A 13 -1.95 25.16 -9.33
C ASP A 13 -2.90 24.10 -9.92
N ASP A 14 -2.54 23.57 -11.08
CA ASP A 14 -3.32 22.63 -11.88
C ASP A 14 -3.92 21.50 -11.00
N PRO A 15 -5.26 21.39 -10.87
CA PRO A 15 -5.93 20.44 -9.98
C PRO A 15 -5.48 18.99 -10.16
N LEU A 16 -5.07 18.62 -11.39
CA LEU A 16 -4.50 17.30 -11.67
C LEU A 16 -3.19 17.04 -10.93
N ALA A 17 -2.35 18.06 -10.75
CA ALA A 17 -1.05 17.92 -10.09
C ALA A 17 -1.21 17.57 -8.59
N VAL A 18 -2.16 18.19 -7.90
CA VAL A 18 -2.47 17.89 -6.49
C VAL A 18 -2.98 16.46 -6.33
N VAL A 19 -3.85 16.01 -7.24
CA VAL A 19 -4.37 14.63 -7.24
C VAL A 19 -3.26 13.61 -7.52
N ASN A 20 -2.34 13.91 -8.45
CA ASN A 20 -1.20 13.03 -8.76
C ASN A 20 -0.20 12.92 -7.59
N ASN A 21 0.06 14.04 -6.90
CA ASN A 21 0.89 14.05 -5.70
C ASN A 21 0.23 13.25 -4.55
N LEU A 22 -1.09 13.39 -4.38
CA LEU A 22 -1.85 12.60 -3.42
C LEU A 22 -1.80 11.11 -3.75
N SER A 23 -1.96 10.71 -5.02
CA SER A 23 -1.84 9.32 -5.46
C SER A 23 -0.45 8.76 -5.12
N THR A 24 0.61 9.51 -5.43
CA THR A 24 1.99 9.13 -5.09
C THR A 24 2.21 8.97 -3.60
N PHE A 25 1.63 9.86 -2.79
CA PHE A 25 1.67 9.78 -1.33
C PHE A 25 0.95 8.53 -0.80
N ILE A 26 -0.27 8.25 -1.28
CA ILE A 26 -1.05 7.07 -0.89
C ILE A 26 -0.32 5.77 -1.26
N PHE A 27 0.23 5.67 -2.47
CA PHE A 27 1.04 4.51 -2.88
C PHE A 27 2.32 4.38 -2.04
N GLY A 28 2.91 5.49 -1.60
CA GLY A 28 4.02 5.49 -0.65
C GLY A 28 3.64 4.90 0.71
N LEU A 29 2.46 5.25 1.24
CA LEU A 29 1.94 4.66 2.49
C LEU A 29 1.65 3.16 2.34
N ILE A 30 1.03 2.73 1.23
CA ILE A 30 0.74 1.31 0.98
C ILE A 30 2.05 0.50 0.92
N ARG A 31 3.08 1.01 0.24
CA ARG A 31 4.40 0.38 0.19
C ARG A 31 5.05 0.29 1.57
N ALA A 32 4.93 1.35 2.39
CA ALA A 32 5.44 1.34 3.75
C ALA A 32 4.75 0.28 4.63
N VAL A 33 3.43 0.11 4.49
CA VAL A 33 2.67 -0.96 5.17
C VAL A 33 3.12 -2.34 4.69
N GLY A 34 3.36 -2.53 3.39
CA GLY A 34 3.91 -3.77 2.84
C GLY A 34 5.25 -4.16 3.47
N MET A 35 6.17 -3.19 3.62
CA MET A 35 7.48 -3.41 4.25
C MET A 35 7.37 -3.80 5.74
N ILE A 36 6.38 -3.26 6.46
CA ILE A 36 6.13 -3.63 7.86
C ILE A 36 5.59 -5.07 7.96
N LEU A 37 4.66 -5.45 7.08
CA LEU A 37 4.10 -6.80 7.04
C LEU A 37 5.15 -7.84 6.63
N LEU A 38 6.08 -7.47 5.74
CA LEU A 38 7.26 -8.27 5.43
C LEU A 38 8.12 -8.53 6.67
N GLY A 39 8.47 -7.47 7.41
CA GLY A 39 9.23 -7.59 8.65
C GLY A 39 8.54 -8.51 9.67
N TRP A 40 7.21 -8.38 9.82
CA TRP A 40 6.43 -9.24 10.71
C TRP A 40 6.34 -10.69 10.24
N GLY A 41 6.16 -10.91 8.93
CA GLY A 41 6.14 -12.24 8.33
C GLY A 41 7.48 -12.97 8.50
N ILE A 42 8.61 -12.27 8.40
CA ILE A 42 9.94 -12.86 8.60
C ILE A 42 10.09 -13.37 10.03
N VAL A 43 9.65 -12.58 11.02
CA VAL A 43 9.71 -12.97 12.45
C VAL A 43 8.84 -14.20 12.73
N GLN A 44 7.65 -14.28 12.13
CA GLN A 44 6.78 -15.46 12.26
C GLN A 44 7.44 -16.71 11.65
N VAL A 45 8.06 -16.59 10.48
CA VAL A 45 8.79 -17.71 9.86
C VAL A 45 10.02 -18.10 10.69
N GLY A 46 10.77 -17.14 11.22
CA GLY A 46 11.94 -17.40 12.07
C GLY A 46 11.59 -18.16 13.36
N LEU A 47 10.47 -17.82 13.99
CA LEU A 47 9.96 -18.55 15.15
C LEU A 47 9.46 -19.96 14.77
N SER A 48 8.86 -20.11 13.59
CA SER A 48 8.36 -21.38 13.07
C SER A 48 9.45 -22.41 12.69
N LEU A 49 10.67 -21.95 12.43
CA LEU A 49 11.83 -22.81 12.21
C LEU A 49 12.29 -23.49 13.51
N LYS A 50 12.17 -22.79 14.64
CA LYS A 50 12.52 -23.30 15.97
C LYS A 50 11.48 -24.29 16.55
N SER A 51 10.19 -24.08 16.26
CA SER A 51 9.10 -24.83 16.90
C SER A 51 8.62 -26.07 16.15
N HIS A 52 9.08 -26.31 14.91
CA HIS A 52 8.65 -27.43 14.05
C HIS A 52 7.13 -27.57 13.86
N ASP A 53 6.39 -26.49 14.10
CA ASP A 53 4.92 -26.46 14.01
C ASP A 53 4.49 -26.04 12.59
N PRO A 54 3.88 -26.95 11.80
CA PRO A 54 3.54 -26.69 10.40
C PRO A 54 2.60 -25.49 10.21
N SER A 55 1.76 -25.19 11.20
CA SER A 55 0.77 -24.11 11.13
C SER A 55 1.42 -22.72 11.22
N GLN A 56 2.43 -22.54 12.07
CA GLN A 56 3.20 -21.29 12.16
C GLN A 56 4.03 -21.05 10.90
N ARG A 57 4.51 -22.12 10.27
CA ARG A 57 5.24 -22.04 8.99
C ARG A 57 4.32 -21.56 7.87
N ALA A 58 3.12 -22.14 7.77
CA ALA A 58 2.13 -21.76 6.77
C ALA A 58 1.63 -20.32 6.97
N ASN A 59 1.30 -19.93 8.20
CA ASN A 59 0.79 -18.59 8.51
C ASN A 59 1.87 -17.50 8.36
N GLY A 60 3.11 -17.79 8.76
CA GLY A 60 4.25 -16.90 8.54
C GLY A 60 4.54 -16.70 7.05
N PHE A 61 4.47 -17.78 6.26
CA PHE A 61 4.69 -17.72 4.81
C PHE A 61 3.57 -16.97 4.07
N LEU A 62 2.31 -17.15 4.46
CA LEU A 62 1.19 -16.39 3.90
C LEU A 62 1.31 -14.89 4.19
N THR A 63 1.75 -14.54 5.41
CA THR A 63 2.00 -13.13 5.79
C THR A 63 3.15 -12.52 4.97
N LEU A 64 4.20 -13.30 4.71
CA LEU A 64 5.29 -12.89 3.83
C LEU A 64 4.81 -12.67 2.39
N ALA A 65 4.09 -13.64 1.81
CA ALA A 65 3.57 -13.52 0.46
C ALA A 65 2.63 -12.31 0.30
N GLY A 66 1.74 -12.07 1.28
CA GLY A 66 0.89 -10.88 1.31
C GLY A 66 1.68 -9.58 1.43
N GLY A 67 2.72 -9.54 2.28
CA GLY A 67 3.61 -8.39 2.42
C GLY A 67 4.37 -8.04 1.13
N ILE A 68 4.84 -9.05 0.39
CA ILE A 68 5.48 -8.87 -0.92
C ILE A 68 4.50 -8.21 -1.89
N ILE A 69 3.29 -8.76 -2.05
CA ILE A 69 2.28 -8.27 -2.99
C ILE A 69 1.89 -6.82 -2.66
N ILE A 70 1.71 -6.48 -1.38
CA ILE A 70 1.37 -5.13 -0.95
C ILE A 70 2.52 -4.15 -1.20
N THR A 71 3.77 -4.57 -0.99
CA THR A 71 4.95 -3.71 -1.22
C THR A 71 5.08 -3.33 -2.70
N PHE A 72 4.74 -4.26 -3.58
CA PHE A 72 4.79 -4.09 -5.03
C PHE A 72 3.45 -3.69 -5.65
N SER A 73 2.46 -3.28 -4.85
CA SER A 73 1.11 -2.99 -5.36
C SER A 73 1.07 -1.86 -6.39
N LYS A 74 1.94 -0.85 -6.26
CA LYS A 74 2.08 0.23 -7.25
C LYS A 74 2.65 -0.30 -8.58
N GLU A 75 3.72 -1.10 -8.51
CA GLU A 75 4.35 -1.68 -9.70
C GLU A 75 3.41 -2.66 -10.42
N ILE A 76 2.63 -3.45 -9.66
CA ILE A 76 1.58 -4.33 -10.21
C ILE A 76 0.48 -3.50 -10.87
N LEU A 77 0.06 -2.39 -10.25
CA LEU A 77 -0.95 -1.53 -10.83
C LEU A 77 -0.44 -0.92 -12.15
N ASP A 78 0.76 -0.34 -12.16
CA ASP A 78 1.36 0.27 -13.35
C ASP A 78 1.51 -0.76 -14.49
N LEU A 79 1.88 -2.02 -14.17
CA LEU A 79 1.95 -3.13 -15.11
C LEU A 79 0.57 -3.49 -15.72
N ILE A 80 -0.49 -3.52 -14.90
CA ILE A 80 -1.85 -3.87 -15.35
C ILE A 80 -2.50 -2.71 -16.11
N THR A 81 -2.25 -1.47 -15.70
CA THR A 81 -2.77 -0.29 -16.38
C THR A 81 -2.05 0.01 -17.69
N GLY A 82 -1.00 -0.76 -18.03
CA GLY A 82 -0.30 -0.67 -19.31
C GLY A 82 0.47 0.63 -19.47
N GLY A 83 1.14 1.08 -18.39
CA GLY A 83 2.07 2.21 -18.44
C GLY A 83 3.12 2.05 -19.54
#